data_AF-A0A7C9RJV7-F1
#
_entry.id   AF-A0A7C9RJV7-F1
#
_cell.length_a   1.000
_cell.length_b   1.000
_cell.length_c   1.000
_cell.angle_alpha   90.00
_cell.angle_beta   90.00
_cell.angle_gamma   90.00
#
_symmetry.space_group_name_H-M   'P 1'
#
loop_
_entity.id
_entity.type
_entity.pdbx_description
1 polymer ?
#
loop_
_entity_poly.entity_id
_entity_poly.type
_entity_poly.pdbx_seq_one_letter_code
_entity_poly.pdbx_strand_id
1 'polypeptide(L)'
;MEKRRQKRLRAHIKEFVLPPITDGLVLGRASPIGHVAVGRALSLLSTTAFEHIEIDDDVISDILIRKAILRKIPAAELKTFILDEIKPAMGAEEILHLALEVELFVDQKLG
;
A
#
# COMPACT_ATOMS: atom_id res chain seq x y z
N MET A 1 12.70 40.22 45.17
CA MET A 1 11.55 39.80 44.32
C MET A 1 12.02 38.69 43.39
N GLU A 2 11.60 37.46 43.66
CA GLU A 2 12.08 36.26 42.99
C GLU A 2 11.26 36.01 41.70
N LYS A 3 11.92 35.99 40.53
CA LYS A 3 11.23 35.77 39.24
C LYS A 3 10.72 34.34 39.14
N ARG A 4 9.41 34.15 39.36
CA ARG A 4 8.70 32.88 39.10
C ARG A 4 8.69 32.62 37.59
N ARG A 5 9.55 31.74 37.09
CA ARG A 5 9.55 31.30 35.68
C ARG A 5 8.34 30.41 35.43
N GLN A 6 7.28 30.98 34.86
CA GLN A 6 6.10 30.23 34.43
C GLN A 6 6.38 29.62 33.04
N LYS A 7 6.66 28.32 32.98
CA LYS A 7 6.79 27.59 31.72
C LYS A 7 5.41 27.10 31.28
N ARG A 8 4.99 27.48 30.08
CA ARG A 8 3.70 27.08 29.49
C ARG A 8 3.99 26.13 28.35
N LEU A 9 3.52 24.88 28.49
CA LEU A 9 3.59 23.88 27.44
C LEU A 9 2.20 23.73 26.83
N ARG A 10 2.10 23.86 25.51
CA ARG A 10 0.85 23.74 24.77
C ARG A 10 1.10 22.71 23.67
N ALA A 11 0.41 21.57 23.75
CA ALA A 11 0.51 20.50 22.75
C ALA A 11 -0.79 20.44 21.95
N HIS A 12 -0.66 20.39 20.64
CA HIS A 12 -1.75 20.01 19.74
C HIS A 12 -1.55 18.54 19.38
N ILE A 13 -2.49 17.70 19.77
CA ILE A 13 -2.45 16.26 19.54
C ILE A 13 -3.50 15.96 18.46
N LYS A 14 -3.07 15.27 17.40
CA LYS A 14 -3.96 14.68 16.40
C LYS A 14 -3.86 13.17 16.52
N GLU A 15 -4.95 12.48 16.22
CA GLU A 15 -4.94 11.03 16.11
C GLU A 15 -4.02 10.61 14.95
N PHE A 16 -3.15 9.64 15.23
CA PHE A 16 -2.21 9.11 14.26
C PHE A 16 -2.84 7.89 13.58
N VAL A 17 -3.20 8.01 12.30
CA VAL A 17 -3.79 6.93 11.50
C VAL A 17 -2.68 6.18 10.77
N LEU A 18 -2.34 4.99 11.24
CA LEU A 18 -1.29 4.12 10.69
C LEU A 18 -1.86 2.97 9.86
N PRO A 19 -1.15 2.59 8.78
CA PRO A 19 -0.79 3.48 7.68
C PRO A 19 -2.01 3.71 6.78
N PRO A 20 -2.06 4.81 6.00
CA PRO A 20 -3.10 5.05 5.01
C PRO A 20 -2.90 4.19 3.76
N ILE A 21 -2.43 2.94 3.90
CA ILE A 21 -2.30 2.04 2.76
C ILE A 21 -3.70 1.58 2.42
N THR A 22 -4.20 2.21 1.35
CA THR A 22 -5.42 1.81 0.70
C THR A 22 -5.16 0.48 0.00
N ASP A 23 -4.93 0.44 -1.30
CA ASP A 23 -5.15 -0.80 -2.04
C ASP A 23 -3.94 -1.73 -2.08
N GLY A 24 -2.73 -1.17 -2.06
CA GLY A 24 -1.52 -1.97 -2.00
C GLY A 24 -0.24 -1.17 -2.10
N LEU A 25 0.87 -1.89 -2.21
CA LEU A 25 2.21 -1.37 -2.44
C LEU A 25 2.87 -2.13 -3.58
N VAL A 26 3.62 -1.43 -4.42
CA VAL A 26 4.59 -2.01 -5.36
C VAL A 26 5.98 -1.72 -4.83
N LEU A 27 6.77 -2.77 -4.63
CA LEU A 27 8.12 -2.67 -4.10
C LEU A 27 9.12 -2.88 -5.22
N GLY A 28 10.03 -1.92 -5.35
CA GLY A 28 11.16 -2.05 -6.25
C GLY A 28 12.17 -3.07 -5.73
N ARG A 29 12.88 -3.73 -6.65
CA ARG A 29 13.85 -4.79 -6.36
C ARG A 29 15.03 -4.31 -5.49
N ALA A 30 15.36 -3.02 -5.55
CA ALA A 30 16.38 -2.36 -4.74
C ALA A 30 15.79 -1.48 -3.62
N SER A 31 14.50 -1.67 -3.29
CA SER A 31 13.82 -0.91 -2.25
C SER A 31 14.52 -1.04 -0.89
N PRO A 32 14.55 0.02 -0.06
CA PRO A 32 15.18 0.01 1.26
C PRO A 32 14.54 -0.97 2.26
N ILE A 33 13.34 -1.48 1.96
CA ILE A 33 12.63 -2.44 2.80
C ILE A 33 11.88 -3.46 1.93
N GLY A 34 12.09 -4.75 2.20
CA GLY A 34 11.46 -5.83 1.43
C GLY A 34 10.07 -6.22 1.93
N HIS A 35 9.39 -7.09 1.16
CA HIS A 35 8.01 -7.51 1.42
C HIS A 35 7.79 -8.11 2.82
N VAL A 36 8.77 -8.81 3.39
CA VAL A 36 8.65 -9.45 4.73
C VAL A 36 8.43 -8.40 5.81
N ALA A 37 9.25 -7.34 5.80
CA ALA A 37 9.20 -6.31 6.83
C ALA A 37 7.98 -5.40 6.65
N VAL A 38 7.67 -5.04 5.40
CA VAL A 38 6.47 -4.25 5.08
C VAL A 38 5.19 -5.03 5.38
N GLY A 39 5.11 -6.30 4.98
CA GLY A 39 3.98 -7.18 5.24
C GLY A 39 3.75 -7.38 6.75
N ARG A 40 4.83 -7.53 7.54
CA ARG A 40 4.72 -7.56 9.00
C ARG A 40 4.18 -6.25 9.57
N ALA A 41 4.68 -5.10 9.11
CA ALA A 41 4.14 -3.80 9.52
C ALA A 41 2.64 -3.68 9.18
N LEU A 42 2.24 -4.04 7.95
CA LEU A 42 0.83 -4.06 7.54
C LEU A 42 -0.02 -4.95 8.44
N SER A 43 0.46 -6.14 8.79
CA SER A 43 -0.27 -7.08 9.66
C SER A 43 -0.48 -6.57 11.09
N LEU A 44 0.43 -5.72 11.60
CA LEU A 44 0.33 -5.12 12.93
C LEU A 44 -0.57 -3.88 12.95
N LEU A 45 -0.69 -3.20 11.81
CA LEU A 45 -1.33 -1.90 11.71
C LEU A 45 -2.72 -1.95 11.06
N SER A 46 -3.09 -3.07 10.42
CA SER A 46 -4.37 -3.23 9.74
C SER A 46 -4.99 -4.59 10.02
N THR A 47 -6.31 -4.61 10.22
CA THR A 47 -7.10 -5.85 10.19
C THR A 47 -7.33 -6.37 8.77
N THR A 48 -6.91 -5.60 7.76
CA THR A 48 -7.09 -5.96 6.36
C THR A 48 -6.05 -6.97 5.93
N ALA A 49 -6.51 -8.06 5.32
CA ALA A 49 -5.62 -9.05 4.76
C ALA A 49 -5.03 -8.57 3.42
N PHE A 50 -3.70 -8.51 3.38
CA PHE A 50 -2.92 -8.33 2.17
C PHE A 50 -2.47 -9.69 1.65
N GLU A 51 -2.35 -9.80 0.33
CA GLU A 51 -1.72 -10.90 -0.37
C GLU A 51 -0.41 -10.40 -0.96
N HIS A 52 0.61 -11.25 -0.92
CA HIS A 52 1.89 -11.01 -1.56
C HIS A 52 1.92 -11.69 -2.93
N ILE A 53 2.37 -10.95 -3.93
CA ILE A 53 2.61 -11.44 -5.28
C ILE A 53 4.08 -11.18 -5.61
N GLU A 54 4.83 -12.26 -5.82
CA GLU A 54 6.22 -12.19 -6.26
C GLU A 54 6.30 -11.90 -7.77
N ILE A 55 7.23 -11.02 -8.12
CA ILE A 55 7.47 -10.55 -9.47
C ILE A 55 8.93 -10.82 -9.83
N ASP A 56 9.14 -11.61 -10.89
CA ASP A 56 10.45 -11.75 -11.50
C ASP A 56 10.61 -10.68 -12.59
N ASP A 57 11.03 -9.48 -12.19
CA ASP A 57 11.26 -8.33 -13.07
C ASP A 57 12.47 -7.50 -12.60
N ASP A 58 13.18 -6.83 -13.51
CA ASP A 58 14.42 -6.10 -13.20
C ASP A 58 14.20 -4.87 -12.31
N VAL A 59 13.01 -4.28 -12.32
CA VAL A 59 12.65 -3.10 -11.53
C VAL A 59 11.80 -3.48 -10.32
N ILE A 60 10.80 -4.34 -10.49
CA ILE A 60 9.82 -4.67 -9.44
C ILE A 60 10.13 -6.06 -8.86
N SER A 61 10.14 -6.18 -7.53
CA SER A 61 10.27 -7.50 -6.87
C SER A 61 8.95 -8.03 -6.32
N ASP A 62 8.13 -7.16 -5.72
CA ASP A 62 7.00 -7.61 -4.93
C ASP A 62 5.82 -6.65 -5.04
N ILE A 63 4.61 -7.21 -4.99
CA ILE A 63 3.38 -6.46 -4.82
C ILE A 63 2.70 -6.96 -3.55
N LEU A 64 2.30 -6.03 -2.68
CA LEU A 64 1.44 -6.30 -1.53
C LEU A 64 0.08 -5.69 -1.81
N ILE A 65 -0.96 -6.48 -2.06
CA ILE A 65 -2.28 -5.98 -2.46
C ILE A 65 -3.36 -6.48 -1.50
N ARG A 66 -4.38 -5.68 -1.23
CA ARG A 66 -5.55 -6.13 -0.45
C ARG A 66 -6.23 -7.32 -1.13
N LYS A 67 -6.51 -8.38 -0.35
CA LYS A 67 -7.26 -9.56 -0.83
C LYS A 67 -8.62 -9.21 -1.44
N ALA A 68 -9.25 -8.13 -0.98
CA ALA A 68 -10.53 -7.67 -1.50
C ALA A 68 -10.47 -7.15 -2.95
N ILE A 69 -9.30 -6.73 -3.44
CA ILE A 69 -9.08 -6.37 -4.85
C ILE A 69 -8.98 -7.65 -5.70
N LEU A 70 -8.27 -8.66 -5.20
CA LEU A 70 -8.09 -9.95 -5.89
C LEU A 70 -9.40 -10.76 -6.05
N ARG A 71 -10.45 -10.40 -5.32
CA ARG A 71 -11.81 -10.95 -5.53
C ARG A 71 -12.51 -10.36 -6.75
N LYS A 72 -12.05 -9.21 -7.25
CA LYS A 72 -12.66 -8.47 -8.36
C LYS A 72 -11.80 -8.55 -9.62
N ILE A 73 -10.48 -8.53 -9.45
CA ILE A 73 -9.50 -8.55 -10.53
C ILE A 73 -8.55 -9.74 -10.30
N PRO A 74 -8.38 -10.66 -11.27
CA PRO A 74 -7.42 -11.75 -11.15
C PRO A 74 -6.00 -11.25 -10.91
N ALA A 75 -5.24 -11.97 -10.08
CA ALA A 75 -3.86 -11.60 -9.74
C ALA A 75 -2.94 -11.48 -10.98
N ALA A 76 -3.16 -12.32 -12.00
CA ALA A 76 -2.41 -12.27 -13.24
C ALA A 76 -2.67 -10.98 -14.03
N GLU A 77 -3.93 -10.54 -14.12
CA GLU A 77 -4.30 -9.30 -14.81
C GLU A 77 -3.75 -8.07 -14.08
N LEU A 78 -3.84 -8.05 -12.74
CA LEU A 78 -3.24 -7.00 -11.93
C LEU A 78 -1.71 -6.93 -12.11
N LYS A 79 -1.05 -8.10 -12.15
CA LYS A 79 0.39 -8.20 -12.40
C LYS A 79 0.76 -7.63 -13.76
N THR A 80 0.05 -8.01 -14.82
CA THR A 80 0.27 -7.47 -16.17
C THR A 80 0.07 -5.96 -16.20
N PHE A 81 -1.03 -5.46 -15.62
CA PHE A 81 -1.28 -4.01 -15.54
C PHE A 81 -0.14 -3.26 -14.84
N ILE A 82 0.37 -3.78 -13.72
CA ILE A 82 1.48 -3.13 -12.99
C ILE A 82 2.78 -3.16 -13.81
N LEU A 83 3.08 -4.27 -14.51
CA LEU A 83 4.29 -4.38 -15.32
C LEU A 83 4.26 -3.51 -16.58
N ASP A 84 3.09 -3.37 -17.19
CA ASP A 84 2.95 -2.65 -18.47
C ASP A 84 2.76 -1.14 -18.24
N GLU A 85 1.95 -0.75 -17.24
CA GLU A 85 1.53 0.66 -17.06
C GLU A 85 2.25 1.37 -15.91
N ILE A 86 2.64 0.66 -14.84
CA ILE A 86 3.22 1.28 -13.64
C ILE A 86 4.75 1.21 -13.65
N LYS A 87 5.33 0.06 -14.02
CA LYS A 87 6.79 -0.14 -14.06
C LYS A 87 7.54 0.94 -14.85
N PRO A 88 7.09 1.39 -16.04
CA PRO A 88 7.85 2.38 -16.82
C PRO A 88 8.05 3.73 -16.10
N ALA A 89 7.23 4.02 -15.09
CA ALA A 89 7.31 5.23 -14.27
C ALA A 89 7.97 5.00 -12.90
N MET A 90 8.54 3.82 -12.64
CA MET A 90 9.07 3.42 -11.35
C MET A 90 10.58 3.14 -11.40
N GLY A 91 11.32 3.61 -10.40
CA GLY A 91 12.71 3.23 -10.11
C GLY A 91 12.80 2.00 -9.22
N ALA A 92 13.89 1.22 -9.34
CA ALA A 92 14.06 -0.02 -8.60
C ALA A 92 14.21 0.18 -7.08
N GLU A 93 14.60 1.38 -6.63
CA GLU A 93 14.73 1.77 -5.23
C GLU A 93 13.42 2.25 -4.58
N GLU A 94 12.36 2.43 -5.37
CA GLU A 94 11.13 3.05 -4.91
C GLU A 94 10.15 2.06 -4.25
N ILE A 95 9.22 2.62 -3.49
CA ILE A 95 8.00 1.93 -3.04
C ILE A 95 6.83 2.81 -3.45
N LEU A 96 6.00 2.30 -4.35
CA LEU A 96 4.81 3.01 -4.78
C LEU A 96 3.61 2.60 -3.94
N HIS A 97 2.81 3.57 -3.55
CA HIS A 97 1.49 3.33 -2.96
C HIS A 97 0.45 3.21 -4.06
N LEU A 98 -0.22 2.06 -4.13
CA LEU A 98 -1.35 1.83 -5.01
C LEU A 98 -2.65 2.28 -4.34
N ALA A 99 -3.37 3.15 -5.05
CA ALA A 99 -4.77 3.46 -4.81
C ALA A 99 -5.55 3.08 -6.08
N LEU A 100 -6.43 2.10 -5.98
CA LEU A 100 -7.16 1.53 -7.11
C LEU A 100 -8.65 1.77 -6.92
N GLU A 101 -9.28 2.34 -7.95
CA GLU A 101 -10.73 2.42 -8.05
C GLU A 101 -11.22 1.28 -8.94
N VAL A 102 -12.03 0.38 -8.37
CA VAL A 102 -12.52 -0.82 -9.07
C VAL A 102 -14.03 -0.82 -9.04
N GLU A 103 -14.64 -0.55 -10.20
CA GLU A 103 -16.08 -0.60 -10.41
C GLU A 103 -16.47 -1.88 -11.16
N LEU A 104 -17.51 -2.56 -10.69
CA LEU A 104 -18.07 -3.74 -11.35
C LEU A 104 -19.49 -3.41 -11.83
N PHE A 105 -19.67 -3.43 -13.15
CA PHE A 105 -20.98 -3.30 -13.77
C PHE A 105 -21.57 -4.68 -14.00
N VAL A 106 -22.67 -4.98 -13.34
CA VAL A 106 -23.40 -6.25 -13.50
C VAL A 106 -24.74 -5.94 -14.14
N ASP A 107 -24.94 -6.43 -15.36
CA ASP A 107 -26.23 -6.43 -16.03
C ASP A 107 -26.75 -7.87 -16.09
N GLN A 108 -27.94 -8.09 -15.56
CA GLN A 108 -28.64 -9.36 -15.66
C GLN A 108 -30.06 -9.12 -16.13
N LYS A 109 -30.39 -9.67 -17.31
CA LYS A 109 -31.79 -9.84 -17.71
C LYS A 109 -32.43 -10.87 -16.79
N LEU A 110 -33.30 -10.39 -15.92
CA LEU A 110 -34.21 -11.22 -15.14
C LEU A 110 -35.45 -11.50 -15.98
N GLY A 111 -35.83 -12.77 -16.07
CA GLY A 111 -37.07 -13.22 -16.72
C GLY A 111 -38.29 -13.02 -15.84
#